data_AF-A0A2Z6ANP2-F1
#
_entry.id   AF-A0A2Z6ANP2-F1
#
_cell.length_a   1.000
_cell.length_b   1.000
_cell.length_c   1.000
_cell.angle_alpha   90.00
_cell.angle_beta   90.00
_cell.angle_gamma   90.00
#
_symmetry.space_group_name_H-M   'P 1'
#
loop_
_entity.id
_entity.type
_entity.pdbx_description
1 polymer ?
#
loop_
_entity_poly.entity_id
_entity_poly.type
_entity_poly.pdbx_seq_one_letter_code
_entity_poly.pdbx_strand_id
1 'polypeptide(L)'
;MNENILVEFEDGSAMVFAPKSSVRIANRGPSSVPKKDFEQVRTYPPEWVGFGSFEARILSAGQRVETYKGLLTVARIEHGVDLPLGIVADERSTPDPA
;
A
#
# COMPACT_ATOMS: atom_id res chain seq x y z
N MET A 1 18.30 2.79 13.70
CA MET A 1 16.96 2.47 14.23
C MET A 1 16.07 2.24 13.03
N ASN A 2 15.34 1.13 12.99
CA ASN A 2 14.43 0.86 11.88
C ASN A 2 13.22 1.79 12.04
N GLU A 3 13.08 2.75 11.15
CA GLU A 3 11.96 3.70 11.17
C GLU A 3 10.79 3.20 10.30
N ASN A 4 10.63 1.89 10.13
CA ASN A 4 9.61 1.36 9.23
C ASN A 4 8.21 1.81 9.66
N ILE A 5 7.34 1.90 8.67
CA ILE A 5 5.98 2.39 8.81
C ILE A 5 5.05 1.22 8.56
N LEU A 6 4.35 0.77 9.58
CA LEU A 6 3.25 -0.18 9.45
C LEU A 6 1.99 0.59 9.10
N VAL A 7 1.32 0.15 8.04
CA VAL A 7 0.09 0.74 7.52
C VAL A 7 -0.98 -0.34 7.53
N GLU A 8 -2.03 -0.12 8.32
CA GLU A 8 -3.23 -0.95 8.33
C GLU A 8 -4.27 -0.32 7.41
N PHE A 9 -4.91 -1.13 6.58
CA PHE A 9 -5.94 -0.71 5.63
C PHE A 9 -7.34 -1.09 6.13
N GLU A 10 -8.37 -0.42 5.61
CA GLU A 10 -9.76 -0.67 5.98
C GLU A 10 -10.25 -2.10 5.66
N ASP A 11 -9.60 -2.80 4.73
CA ASP A 11 -9.88 -4.20 4.42
C ASP A 11 -9.29 -5.20 5.44
N GLY A 12 -8.64 -4.70 6.49
CA GLY A 12 -7.98 -5.49 7.54
C GLY A 12 -6.59 -5.99 7.14
N SER A 13 -6.11 -5.71 5.93
CA SER A 13 -4.74 -6.02 5.54
C SER A 13 -3.77 -4.98 6.11
N ALA A 14 -2.51 -5.39 6.24
CA ALA A 14 -1.43 -4.49 6.66
C ALA A 14 -0.22 -4.63 5.76
N MET A 15 0.49 -3.52 5.54
CA MET A 15 1.74 -3.48 4.78
C MET A 15 2.77 -2.63 5.51
N VAL A 16 4.03 -2.95 5.25
CA VAL A 16 5.16 -2.23 5.82
C VAL A 16 5.85 -1.47 4.71
N PHE A 17 6.14 -0.21 4.98
CA PHE A 17 6.88 0.67 4.08
C PHE A 17 8.15 1.17 4.77
N ALA A 18 9.24 1.27 4.00
CA ALA A 18 10.38 2.07 4.43
C ALA A 18 10.01 3.57 4.31
N PRO A 19 10.42 4.46 5.23
CA PRO A 19 9.99 5.86 5.24
C PRO A 19 10.16 6.63 3.93
N LYS A 20 11.28 6.35 3.23
CA LYS A 20 11.65 7.00 1.96
C LYS A 20 11.22 6.20 0.73
N SER A 21 10.53 5.07 0.93
CA SER A 21 9.98 4.31 -0.20
C SER A 21 8.90 5.14 -0.90
N SER A 22 8.84 5.02 -2.23
CA SER A 22 7.84 5.72 -3.02
C SER A 22 6.51 4.96 -2.97
N VAL A 23 5.43 5.67 -2.66
CA VAL A 23 4.05 5.18 -2.63
C VAL A 23 3.19 6.03 -3.55
N ARG A 24 2.25 5.38 -4.26
CA ARG A 24 1.28 6.07 -5.12
C ARG A 24 0.01 6.36 -4.33
N ILE A 25 -0.26 7.64 -4.12
CA ILE A 25 -1.39 8.14 -3.32
C ILE A 25 -2.40 8.81 -4.25
N ALA A 26 -3.68 8.52 -4.05
CA ALA A 26 -4.77 9.23 -4.70
C ALA A 26 -4.81 10.70 -4.21
N ASN A 27 -4.48 11.64 -5.09
CA ASN A 27 -4.43 13.07 -4.77
C ASN A 27 -5.55 13.88 -5.43
N ARG A 28 -6.30 13.27 -6.35
CA ARG A 28 -7.50 13.86 -6.96
C ARG A 28 -8.66 12.88 -6.80
N GLY A 29 -9.80 13.40 -6.32
CA GLY A 29 -10.99 12.61 -6.00
C GLY A 29 -11.55 11.83 -7.20
N PRO A 30 -12.42 10.85 -6.95
CA PRO A 30 -12.93 9.96 -7.99
C PRO A 30 -13.73 10.71 -9.05
N SER A 31 -13.63 10.27 -10.29
CA SER A 31 -14.38 10.76 -11.45
C SER A 31 -15.13 9.60 -12.10
N SER A 32 -16.38 9.83 -12.50
CA SER A 32 -17.18 8.87 -13.26
C SER A 32 -16.85 8.86 -14.76
N VAL A 33 -16.05 9.83 -15.21
CA VAL A 33 -15.61 9.97 -16.61
C VAL A 33 -14.08 10.02 -16.71
N PRO A 34 -13.48 9.61 -17.84
CA PRO A 34 -12.05 9.73 -18.07
C PRO A 34 -11.60 11.19 -18.04
N LYS A 35 -10.45 11.47 -17.42
CA LYS A 35 -9.82 12.79 -17.36
C LYS A 35 -8.32 12.65 -17.61
N LYS A 36 -7.70 13.72 -18.10
CA LYS A 36 -6.24 13.78 -18.24
C LYS A 36 -5.58 13.52 -16.87
N ASP A 37 -4.54 12.67 -16.86
CA ASP A 37 -3.80 12.25 -15.68
C ASP A 37 -4.63 11.47 -14.63
N PHE A 38 -5.78 10.90 -15.03
CA PHE A 38 -6.55 9.98 -14.21
C PHE A 38 -6.47 8.56 -14.78
N GLU A 39 -6.43 7.57 -13.89
CA GLU A 39 -6.38 6.16 -14.23
C GLU A 39 -7.67 5.47 -13.78
N GLN A 40 -8.16 4.52 -14.59
CA GLN A 40 -9.37 3.77 -14.27
C GLN A 40 -9.06 2.71 -13.20
N VAL A 41 -9.65 2.84 -12.03
CA VAL A 41 -9.45 1.94 -10.88
C VAL A 41 -10.62 0.96 -10.70
N ARG A 42 -11.77 1.22 -11.32
CA ARG A 42 -12.91 0.29 -11.39
C ARG A 42 -13.59 0.38 -12.75
N THR A 43 -14.02 -0.75 -13.30
CA THR A 43 -14.71 -0.81 -14.59
C THR A 43 -16.21 -0.51 -14.47
N TYR A 44 -16.89 -1.00 -13.43
CA TYR A 44 -18.34 -0.83 -13.27
C TYR A 44 -18.79 -0.69 -11.78
N PRO A 45 -19.49 0.41 -11.41
CA PRO A 45 -19.57 1.65 -12.17
C PRO A 45 -18.15 2.22 -12.37
N PRO A 46 -17.86 2.86 -13.52
CA PRO A 46 -16.50 3.32 -13.81
C PRO A 46 -16.04 4.33 -12.77
N GLU A 47 -14.82 4.13 -12.28
CA GLU A 47 -14.18 5.03 -11.33
C GLU A 47 -12.76 5.34 -11.80
N TRP A 48 -12.45 6.63 -11.91
CA TRP A 48 -11.17 7.15 -12.35
C TRP A 48 -10.56 7.99 -11.23
N VAL A 49 -9.28 7.82 -10.95
CA VAL A 49 -8.57 8.51 -9.85
C VAL A 49 -7.27 9.10 -10.37
N GLY A 50 -6.93 10.31 -9.94
CA GLY A 50 -5.62 10.90 -10.17
C GLY A 50 -4.64 10.53 -9.06
N PHE A 51 -3.45 10.09 -9.46
CA PHE A 51 -2.39 9.66 -8.52
C PHE A 51 -1.21 10.63 -8.50
N GLY A 52 -0.53 10.67 -7.36
CA GLY A 52 0.80 11.24 -7.23
C GLY A 52 1.74 10.24 -6.54
N SER A 53 3.04 10.35 -6.82
CA SER A 53 4.07 9.56 -6.13
C SER A 53 4.69 10.38 -5.01
N PHE A 54 4.69 9.83 -3.80
CA PHE A 54 5.19 10.50 -2.61
C PHE A 54 6.01 9.53 -1.75
N GLU A 55 6.70 10.04 -0.74
CA GLU A 55 7.39 9.19 0.23
C GLU A 55 6.41 8.62 1.26
N ALA A 56 6.60 7.36 1.67
CA ALA A 56 5.70 6.68 2.61
C ALA A 56 5.55 7.40 3.96
N ARG A 57 6.55 8.18 4.39
CA ARG A 57 6.48 8.99 5.62
C ARG A 57 5.35 10.02 5.65
N ILE A 58 4.79 10.39 4.50
CA ILE A 58 3.67 11.35 4.44
C ILE A 58 2.29 10.69 4.45
N LEU A 59 2.24 9.36 4.58
CA LEU A 59 0.97 8.63 4.65
C LEU A 59 0.16 9.10 5.87
N SER A 60 -1.15 9.18 5.69
CA SER A 60 -2.10 9.47 6.76
C SER A 60 -3.38 8.64 6.63
N ALA A 61 -4.09 8.45 7.74
CA ALA A 61 -5.38 7.79 7.74
C ALA A 61 -6.37 8.49 6.80
N GLY A 62 -7.19 7.71 6.10
CA GLY A 62 -8.15 8.15 5.08
C GLY A 62 -7.55 8.34 3.68
N GLN A 63 -6.22 8.31 3.52
CA GLN A 63 -5.63 8.34 2.18
C GLN A 63 -5.85 7.02 1.45
N ARG A 64 -6.07 7.09 0.13
CA ARG A 64 -6.15 5.89 -0.73
C ARG A 64 -4.79 5.68 -1.39
N VAL A 65 -4.22 4.49 -1.23
CA VAL A 65 -2.90 4.09 -1.72
C VAL A 65 -3.06 2.98 -2.74
N GLU A 66 -2.38 3.10 -3.89
CA GLU A 66 -2.31 2.01 -4.84
C GLU A 66 -1.33 0.94 -4.34
N THR A 67 -1.83 -0.29 -4.24
CA THR A 67 -1.06 -1.47 -3.83
C THR A 67 -1.15 -2.54 -4.92
N TYR A 68 -0.38 -3.61 -4.78
CA TYR A 68 -0.49 -4.77 -5.67
C TYR A 68 -1.86 -5.46 -5.61
N LYS A 69 -2.67 -5.22 -4.56
CA LYS A 69 -4.05 -5.71 -4.44
C LYS A 69 -5.09 -4.75 -5.02
N GLY A 70 -4.66 -3.59 -5.51
CA GLY A 70 -5.52 -2.49 -5.93
C GLY A 70 -5.49 -1.31 -4.95
N LEU A 71 -6.50 -0.47 -5.05
CA LEU A 71 -6.58 0.80 -4.32
C LEU A 71 -7.20 0.59 -2.94
N LEU A 72 -6.40 0.75 -1.88
CA LEU A 72 -6.81 0.54 -0.49
C LEU A 72 -6.79 1.85 0.30
N THR A 73 -7.73 1.99 1.23
CA THR A 73 -7.80 3.14 2.15
C THR A 73 -7.01 2.84 3.42
N VAL A 74 -6.12 3.75 3.81
CA VAL A 74 -5.36 3.65 5.06
C VAL A 74 -6.31 3.87 6.24
N ALA A 75 -6.39 2.89 7.13
CA ALA A 75 -7.15 2.98 8.38
C ALA A 75 -6.28 3.53 9.52
N ARG A 76 -5.05 3.00 9.67
CA ARG A 76 -4.14 3.37 10.76
C ARG A 76 -2.68 3.30 10.31
N ILE A 77 -1.84 4.10 10.96
CA ILE A 77 -0.40 4.15 10.71
C ILE A 77 0.35 4.07 12.05
N GLU A 78 1.40 3.27 12.07
CA GLU A 78 2.35 3.15 13.17
C GLU A 78 3.78 3.32 12.65
N HIS A 79 4.54 4.21 13.30
CA HIS A 79 5.91 4.54 12.91
C HIS A 79 6.93 3.91 13.86
N GLY A 80 8.14 3.65 13.37
CA GLY A 80 9.22 3.11 14.20
C GLY A 80 9.06 1.63 14.52
N VAL A 81 8.41 0.89 13.64
CA VAL A 81 8.16 -0.55 13.83
C VAL A 81 9.44 -1.32 13.53
N ASP A 82 9.99 -1.97 14.55
CA ASP A 82 11.06 -2.95 14.40
C ASP A 82 10.47 -4.23 13.81
N LEU A 83 10.67 -4.44 12.51
CA LEU A 83 10.39 -5.74 11.91
C LEU A 83 11.65 -6.59 11.91
N PRO A 84 11.55 -7.89 12.22
CA PRO A 84 12.62 -8.80 11.88
C PRO A 84 12.79 -8.73 10.36
N LEU A 85 14.03 -8.49 9.91
CA LEU A 85 14.45 -8.61 8.51
C LEU A 85 14.25 -10.07 8.08
N GLY A 86 13.03 -10.46 7.73
CA GLY A 86 12.71 -11.86 7.53
C GLY A 86 11.22 -12.06 7.36
N ILE A 87 10.71 -11.72 6.18
CA ILE A 87 9.63 -12.51 5.61
C ILE A 87 10.14 -13.96 5.64
N VAL A 88 9.53 -14.78 6.47
CA VAL A 88 9.74 -16.23 6.48
C VAL A 88 9.37 -16.68 5.07
N ALA A 89 10.38 -16.90 4.23
CA ALA A 89 10.22 -17.77 3.08
C ALA A 89 9.89 -19.14 3.68
N ASP A 90 8.67 -19.61 3.41
CA ASP A 90 8.23 -20.98 3.62
C ASP A 90 9.14 -21.90 2.79
N GLU A 91 10.36 -22.20 3.25
CA GLU A 91 11.12 -23.33 2.75
C GLU A 91 10.51 -24.58 3.38
N ARG A 92 9.50 -25.10 2.69
CA ARG A 92 8.95 -26.42 2.90
C ARG A 92 10.09 -27.43 3.00
N SER A 93 10.20 -28.03 4.17
CA SER A 93 10.54 -29.44 4.44
C SER A 93 10.98 -30.23 3.21
N THR A 94 12.28 -30.46 3.08
CA THR A 94 12.80 -31.62 2.35
C THR A 94 13.45 -32.52 3.39
N PRO A 95 12.96 -33.74 3.67
CA PRO A 95 13.66 -34.66 4.55
C PRO A 95 14.90 -35.22 3.85
N ASP A 96 16.00 -35.31 4.61
CA ASP A 96 17.24 -35.99 4.22
C ASP A 96 16.96 -37.44 3.81
N PRO A 97 17.46 -37.93 2.66
CA PRO A 97 17.57 -39.35 2.43
C PRO A 97 18.85 -39.89 3.11
N ALA A 98 18.65 -41.02 3.79
CA ALA A 98 19.67 -41.82 4.49
C ALA A 98 20.77 -42.38 3.57
#